data_AF-A0A9X6RGN2-F1
#
_entry.id   AF-A0A9X6RGN2-F1
#
_cell.length_a   1.000
_cell.length_b   1.000
_cell.length_c   1.000
_cell.angle_alpha   90.00
_cell.angle_beta   90.00
_cell.angle_gamma   90.00
#
_symmetry.space_group_name_H-M   'P 1'
#
loop_
_entity.id
_entity.type
_entity.pdbx_description
1 polymer ?
#
loop_
_entity_poly.entity_id
_entity_poly.type
_entity_poly.pdbx_seq_one_letter_code
_entity_poly.pdbx_strand_id
1 'polypeptide(L)'
;MKIRKNKIIVSAITLGLLTSIAPAGAFAETNDSVISASPSKNIQQVEQPIIKILKEDANEKIVESKDSNIVVTSTYDKKNKVLNIATKKIADNSVTTETINIPSANEFYANTNKKANYAMEVLDRAVSLDGAFEYTYYKGNVWVIKIPSVDYAKNPLQNSENKADLNGFRTSVNNLMTNEVSFLSKVGGEIGIACLTLLRTPNPWTVIAGAAGAIGLAAWAVPDLYKVFVEADNATYYFHQVK
;
A
#
# COMPACT_ATOMS: atom_id res chain seq x y z
N MET A 1 23.64 -11.13 -63.77
CA MET A 1 22.46 -11.72 -63.10
C MET A 1 22.38 -11.21 -61.67
N LYS A 2 21.22 -10.68 -61.27
CA LYS A 2 20.74 -10.29 -59.93
C LYS A 2 21.41 -9.15 -59.15
N ILE A 3 20.64 -8.04 -59.12
CA ILE A 3 20.64 -6.93 -58.17
C ILE A 3 20.25 -7.45 -56.76
N ARG A 4 20.86 -6.91 -55.69
CA ARG A 4 20.16 -6.23 -54.58
C ARG A 4 21.11 -5.51 -53.62
N LYS A 5 20.78 -4.24 -53.39
CA LYS A 5 21.29 -3.33 -52.37
C LYS A 5 20.86 -3.81 -50.98
N ASN A 6 21.65 -3.51 -49.95
CA ASN A 6 21.12 -2.90 -48.72
C ASN A 6 22.21 -2.08 -48.02
N LYS A 7 21.90 -0.79 -47.87
CA LYS A 7 22.57 0.18 -47.01
C LYS A 7 22.06 -0.04 -45.59
N ILE A 8 22.93 0.02 -44.57
CA ILE A 8 22.57 0.64 -43.29
C ILE A 8 23.74 1.51 -42.85
N ILE A 9 23.37 2.76 -42.60
CA ILE A 9 24.21 3.89 -42.21
C ILE A 9 24.33 3.90 -40.68
N VAL A 10 25.53 4.20 -40.21
CA VAL A 10 25.90 4.49 -38.82
C VAL A 10 25.12 5.68 -38.29
N SER A 11 24.64 5.63 -37.04
CA SER A 11 24.40 6.85 -36.28
C SER A 11 24.79 6.64 -34.82
N ALA A 12 26.00 7.10 -34.49
CA ALA A 12 26.41 7.43 -33.15
C ALA A 12 25.89 8.83 -32.86
N ILE A 13 25.06 9.00 -31.82
CA ILE A 13 24.73 10.32 -31.29
C ILE A 13 25.40 10.45 -29.92
N THR A 14 26.25 11.45 -29.92
CA THR A 14 27.20 11.96 -28.95
C THR A 14 26.60 12.39 -27.61
N LEU A 15 27.39 12.09 -26.58
CA LEU A 15 27.47 12.74 -25.27
C LEU A 15 27.56 14.27 -25.42
N GLY A 16 26.70 15.03 -24.74
CA GLY A 16 26.75 16.49 -24.68
C GLY A 16 26.59 16.99 -23.23
N LEU A 17 27.61 17.69 -22.75
CA LEU A 17 27.74 18.29 -21.41
C LEU A 17 26.89 19.56 -21.23
N LEU A 18 26.38 19.72 -19.99
CA LEU A 18 26.26 20.94 -19.16
C LEU A 18 25.92 22.29 -19.82
N THR A 19 24.78 22.87 -19.40
CA THR A 19 24.69 24.31 -19.06
C THR A 19 23.75 24.54 -17.88
N SER A 20 24.30 25.16 -16.84
CA SER A 20 23.64 25.70 -15.65
C SER A 20 22.66 26.83 -15.99
N ILE A 21 21.42 26.74 -15.47
CA ILE A 21 20.53 27.89 -15.31
C ILE A 21 19.90 27.77 -13.92
N ALA A 22 20.33 28.65 -13.01
CA ALA A 22 19.56 28.97 -11.81
C ALA A 22 18.55 30.07 -12.16
N PRO A 23 17.32 29.99 -11.65
CA PRO A 23 16.53 31.18 -11.37
C PRO A 23 16.24 31.32 -9.87
N ALA A 24 16.56 32.52 -9.40
CA ALA A 24 16.03 33.30 -8.30
C ALA A 24 14.93 32.66 -7.42
N GLY A 25 15.15 32.78 -6.11
CA GLY A 25 14.12 32.57 -5.10
C GLY A 25 12.91 33.47 -5.34
N ALA A 26 11.75 32.85 -5.36
CA ALA A 26 10.50 33.50 -5.05
C ALA A 26 10.07 33.00 -3.68
N PHE A 27 10.14 33.87 -2.68
CA PHE A 27 9.39 33.72 -1.45
C PHE A 27 7.91 33.80 -1.83
N ALA A 28 7.24 32.66 -1.88
CA ALA A 28 5.78 32.64 -1.87
C ALA A 28 5.33 32.84 -0.42
N GLU A 29 4.58 33.90 -0.21
CA GLU A 29 3.93 34.26 1.04
C GLU A 29 3.09 33.12 1.60
N THR A 30 3.11 33.04 2.93
CA THR A 30 2.28 32.24 3.81
C THR A 30 0.80 32.32 3.44
N ASN A 31 0.24 31.19 3.02
CA ASN A 31 -1.16 30.89 3.28
C ASN A 31 -1.20 30.01 4.52
N ASP A 32 -1.58 30.60 5.65
CA ASP A 32 -1.93 29.90 6.88
C ASP A 32 -3.09 28.94 6.60
N SER A 33 -2.75 27.69 6.30
CA SER A 33 -3.62 26.56 6.55
C SER A 33 -2.99 25.75 7.67
N VAL A 34 -3.68 25.72 8.81
CA VAL A 34 -3.35 24.96 10.01
C VAL A 34 -3.10 23.49 9.66
N ILE A 35 -1.88 23.17 9.29
CA ILE A 35 -1.31 21.84 9.42
C ILE A 35 -0.53 21.90 10.71
N SER A 36 -1.27 21.87 11.83
CA SER A 36 -0.68 21.32 13.04
C SER A 36 -0.28 19.91 12.66
N ALA A 37 1.01 19.71 12.42
CA ALA A 37 1.61 18.40 12.30
C ALA A 37 1.27 17.66 13.60
N SER A 38 0.16 16.93 13.61
CA SER A 38 0.01 15.83 14.54
C SER A 38 1.27 15.00 14.34
N PRO A 39 2.09 14.77 15.38
CA PRO A 39 3.22 13.89 15.23
C PRO A 39 2.63 12.56 14.78
N SER A 40 2.88 12.18 13.52
CA SER A 40 2.73 10.80 13.12
C SER A 40 3.63 10.06 14.09
N LYS A 41 3.01 9.37 15.03
CA LYS A 41 3.73 8.47 15.91
C LYS A 41 4.32 7.47 14.93
N ASN A 42 5.61 7.59 14.64
CA ASN A 42 6.33 6.70 13.75
C ASN A 42 6.22 5.34 14.44
N ILE A 43 5.21 4.55 14.09
CA ILE A 43 5.04 3.19 14.55
C ILE A 43 6.32 2.50 14.11
N GLN A 44 7.02 1.93 15.10
CA GLN A 44 8.40 1.49 15.08
C GLN A 44 8.93 1.10 13.69
N GLN A 45 10.13 1.58 13.35
CA GLN A 45 10.89 1.07 12.22
C GLN A 45 11.06 -0.45 12.40
N VAL A 46 10.23 -1.23 11.70
CA VAL A 46 10.21 -2.69 11.81
C VAL A 46 11.49 -3.20 11.16
N GLU A 47 12.19 -4.11 11.84
CA GLU A 47 13.34 -4.79 11.27
C GLU A 47 12.93 -5.44 9.94
N GLN A 48 13.72 -5.21 8.89
CA GLN A 48 13.39 -5.79 7.58
C GLN A 48 13.58 -7.30 7.65
N PRO A 49 12.55 -8.10 7.33
CA PRO A 49 12.63 -9.54 7.44
C PRO A 49 13.66 -10.09 6.45
N ILE A 50 14.31 -11.18 6.84
CA ILE A 50 15.19 -11.92 5.93
C ILE A 50 14.30 -12.72 4.99
N ILE A 51 14.37 -12.44 3.68
CA ILE A 51 13.59 -13.12 2.64
C ILE A 51 14.49 -14.06 1.86
N LYS A 52 14.08 -15.33 1.74
CA LYS A 52 14.79 -16.38 1.00
C LYS A 52 13.84 -17.10 0.05
N ILE A 53 14.22 -17.18 -1.22
CA ILE A 53 13.51 -18.03 -2.19
C ILE A 53 13.91 -19.49 -1.92
N LEU A 54 12.92 -20.32 -1.58
CA LEU A 54 13.11 -21.76 -1.38
C LEU A 54 12.95 -22.52 -2.69
N LYS A 55 12.02 -22.07 -3.54
CA LYS A 55 11.72 -22.69 -4.84
C LYS A 55 11.14 -21.63 -5.78
N GLU A 56 11.51 -21.69 -7.05
CA GLU A 56 10.87 -20.92 -8.11
C GLU A 56 10.91 -21.71 -9.41
N ASP A 57 9.74 -22.07 -9.93
CA ASP A 57 9.59 -22.71 -11.24
C ASP A 57 8.41 -22.11 -12.01
N ALA A 58 8.02 -22.73 -13.12
CA ALA A 58 6.92 -22.26 -13.96
C ALA A 58 5.54 -22.32 -13.29
N ASN A 59 5.36 -23.20 -12.28
CA ASN A 59 4.08 -23.47 -11.64
C ASN A 59 3.95 -22.76 -10.29
N GLU A 60 5.03 -22.70 -9.51
CA GLU A 60 4.99 -22.13 -8.16
C GLU A 60 6.23 -21.33 -7.79
N LYS A 61 6.06 -20.47 -6.78
CA LYS A 61 7.15 -19.80 -6.08
C LYS A 61 6.95 -19.93 -4.58
N ILE A 62 7.98 -20.41 -3.89
CA ILE A 62 8.00 -20.60 -2.45
C ILE A 62 9.05 -19.69 -1.85
N VAL A 63 8.65 -18.84 -0.92
CA VAL A 63 9.49 -17.88 -0.22
C VAL A 63 9.36 -18.09 1.27
N GLU A 64 10.49 -18.10 1.96
CA GLU A 64 10.57 -17.99 3.42
C GLU A 64 10.89 -16.55 3.78
N SER A 65 10.12 -15.95 4.70
CA SER A 65 10.50 -14.72 5.39
C SER A 65 10.58 -14.99 6.89
N LYS A 66 11.55 -14.37 7.57
CA LYS A 66 11.69 -14.54 9.01
C LYS A 66 12.18 -13.29 9.71
N ASP A 67 11.75 -13.15 10.95
CA ASP A 67 12.27 -12.22 11.94
C ASP A 67 12.57 -12.94 13.27
N SER A 68 12.77 -12.20 14.36
CA SER A 68 13.05 -12.75 15.69
C SER A 68 11.87 -13.49 16.34
N ASN A 69 10.65 -13.29 15.86
CA ASN A 69 9.41 -13.78 16.46
C ASN A 69 8.71 -14.85 15.61
N ILE A 70 8.77 -14.74 14.28
CA ILE A 70 8.04 -15.62 13.35
C ILE A 70 8.90 -16.07 12.17
N VAL A 71 8.56 -17.25 11.66
CA VAL A 71 9.01 -17.78 10.35
C VAL A 71 7.78 -17.99 9.49
N VAL A 72 7.79 -17.47 8.28
CA VAL A 72 6.66 -17.49 7.35
C VAL A 72 7.10 -18.18 6.07
N THR A 73 6.33 -19.17 5.62
CA THR A 73 6.50 -19.79 4.31
C THR A 73 5.30 -19.41 3.44
N SER A 74 5.57 -18.68 2.36
CA SER A 74 4.58 -18.24 1.39
C SER A 74 4.76 -19.01 0.08
N THR A 75 3.70 -19.69 -0.36
CA THR A 75 3.66 -20.46 -1.62
C THR A 75 2.64 -19.84 -2.54
N TYR A 76 3.10 -19.32 -3.67
CA TYR A 76 2.25 -18.79 -4.73
C TYR A 76 2.09 -19.81 -5.86
N ASP A 77 0.87 -20.31 -6.04
CA ASP A 77 0.45 -21.09 -7.20
C ASP A 77 0.17 -20.14 -8.36
N LYS A 78 1.07 -20.11 -9.35
CA LYS A 78 1.02 -19.19 -10.49
C LYS A 78 -0.14 -19.51 -11.43
N LYS A 79 -0.57 -20.77 -11.49
CA LYS A 79 -1.64 -21.24 -12.38
C LYS A 79 -3.00 -20.86 -11.83
N ASN A 80 -3.24 -21.13 -10.55
CA ASN A 80 -4.52 -20.88 -9.91
C ASN A 80 -4.60 -19.47 -9.28
N LYS A 81 -3.50 -18.72 -9.28
CA LYS A 81 -3.37 -17.40 -8.63
C LYS A 81 -3.74 -17.43 -7.13
N VAL A 82 -3.37 -18.52 -6.46
CA VAL A 82 -3.64 -18.75 -5.04
C VAL A 82 -2.36 -18.58 -4.25
N LEU A 83 -2.42 -17.79 -3.19
CA LEU A 83 -1.34 -17.65 -2.23
C LEU A 83 -1.67 -18.43 -0.96
N ASN A 84 -0.79 -19.35 -0.57
CA ASN A 84 -0.86 -20.05 0.70
C ASN A 84 0.24 -19.53 1.62
N ILE A 85 -0.11 -19.13 2.83
CA ILE A 85 0.79 -18.58 3.83
C ILE A 85 0.75 -19.49 5.05
N ALA A 86 1.89 -20.04 5.44
CA ALA A 86 2.07 -20.73 6.70
C ALA A 86 2.93 -19.86 7.62
N THR A 87 2.39 -19.44 8.76
CA THR A 87 3.10 -18.64 9.76
C THR A 87 3.38 -19.48 10.98
N LYS A 88 4.65 -19.62 11.33
CA LYS A 88 5.12 -20.30 12.53
C LYS A 88 5.60 -19.27 13.54
N LYS A 89 4.99 -19.23 14.72
CA LYS A 89 5.48 -18.44 15.86
C LYS A 89 6.63 -19.17 16.55
N ILE A 90 7.72 -18.47 16.83
CA ILE A 90 8.91 -19.07 17.44
C ILE A 90 8.69 -19.34 18.92
N ALA A 91 8.02 -18.42 19.63
CA ALA A 91 7.85 -18.48 21.09
C ALA A 91 7.09 -19.72 21.57
N ASP A 92 6.02 -20.11 20.85
CA ASP A 92 5.13 -21.21 21.24
C ASP A 92 5.09 -22.34 20.21
N ASN A 93 5.89 -22.25 19.14
CA ASN A 93 5.94 -23.21 18.03
C ASN A 93 4.57 -23.43 17.35
N SER A 94 3.60 -22.52 17.53
CA SER A 94 2.29 -22.59 16.90
C SER A 94 2.38 -22.29 15.40
N VAL A 95 1.52 -22.92 14.62
CA VAL A 95 1.44 -22.74 13.16
C VAL A 95 0.02 -22.33 12.79
N THR A 96 -0.11 -21.23 12.06
CA THR A 96 -1.35 -20.81 11.42
C THR A 96 -1.19 -20.86 9.91
N THR A 97 -2.28 -21.15 9.20
CA THR A 97 -2.30 -21.16 7.74
C THR A 97 -3.41 -20.28 7.22
N GLU A 98 -3.11 -19.48 6.21
CA GLU A 98 -4.05 -18.62 5.51
C GLU A 98 -3.95 -18.89 4.00
N THR A 99 -5.09 -18.95 3.34
CA THR A 99 -5.16 -19.02 1.87
C THR A 99 -5.83 -17.76 1.36
N ILE A 100 -5.12 -17.03 0.50
CA ILE A 100 -5.59 -15.78 -0.10
C ILE A 100 -5.75 -16.03 -1.60
N ASN A 101 -6.97 -15.82 -2.08
CA ASN A 101 -7.23 -15.76 -3.52
C ASN A 101 -6.84 -14.36 -3.99
N ILE A 102 -5.85 -14.28 -4.88
CA ILE A 102 -5.41 -12.99 -5.41
C ILE A 102 -6.47 -12.51 -6.41
N PRO A 103 -7.17 -11.40 -6.13
CA PRO A 103 -8.23 -10.92 -7.00
C PRO A 103 -7.66 -10.47 -8.34
N SER A 104 -8.48 -10.54 -9.38
CA SER A 104 -8.15 -9.92 -10.65
C SER A 104 -8.12 -8.40 -10.52
N ALA A 105 -7.37 -7.72 -11.40
CA ALA A 105 -7.32 -6.27 -11.43
C ALA A 105 -8.72 -5.63 -11.58
N ASN A 106 -9.60 -6.26 -12.37
CA ASN A 106 -10.95 -5.76 -12.61
C ASN A 106 -11.83 -5.84 -11.35
N GLU A 107 -11.71 -6.92 -10.56
CA GLU A 107 -12.44 -7.06 -9.29
C GLU A 107 -11.96 -6.05 -8.23
N PHE A 108 -10.67 -5.74 -8.25
CA PHE A 108 -10.07 -4.77 -7.34
C PHE A 108 -10.62 -3.35 -7.55
N TYR A 109 -10.66 -2.88 -8.80
CA TYR A 109 -11.15 -1.53 -9.14
C TYR A 109 -12.68 -1.39 -9.21
N ALA A 110 -13.42 -2.51 -9.31
CA ALA A 110 -14.88 -2.45 -9.31
C ALA A 110 -15.48 -1.89 -8.01
N ASN A 111 -14.74 -1.96 -6.90
CA ASN A 111 -15.17 -1.44 -5.61
C ASN A 111 -14.87 0.05 -5.40
N THR A 112 -14.01 0.67 -6.22
CA THR A 112 -13.56 2.05 -6.03
C THR A 112 -14.58 3.11 -6.45
N ASN A 113 -15.60 2.73 -7.24
CA ASN A 113 -16.50 3.68 -7.92
C ASN A 113 -17.99 3.41 -7.68
N LYS A 114 -18.41 3.25 -6.42
CA LYS A 114 -19.84 3.45 -6.09
C LYS A 114 -20.09 4.95 -5.97
N LYS A 115 -20.89 5.51 -6.89
CA LYS A 115 -21.44 6.86 -6.75
C LYS A 115 -22.25 6.91 -5.45
N ALA A 116 -21.73 7.61 -4.46
CA ALA A 116 -22.44 7.86 -3.22
C ALA A 116 -23.30 9.13 -3.39
N ASN A 117 -24.60 9.00 -3.17
CA ASN A 117 -25.50 10.14 -3.02
C ASN A 117 -25.52 10.52 -1.55
N TYR A 118 -24.92 11.66 -1.22
CA TYR A 118 -24.84 12.14 0.15
C TYR A 118 -26.07 12.98 0.50
N ALA A 119 -26.74 12.63 1.59
CA ALA A 119 -27.87 13.40 2.11
C ALA A 119 -27.44 14.69 2.84
N MET A 120 -26.14 14.84 3.13
CA MET A 120 -25.55 15.96 3.87
C MET A 120 -24.35 16.53 3.09
N GLU A 121 -24.04 17.81 3.33
CA GLU A 121 -22.87 18.49 2.75
C GLU A 121 -21.57 17.81 3.21
N VAL A 122 -20.81 17.28 2.26
CA VAL A 122 -19.49 16.68 2.49
C VAL A 122 -18.43 17.78 2.48
N LEU A 123 -17.68 17.89 3.58
CA LEU A 123 -16.57 18.82 3.72
C LEU A 123 -15.25 18.22 3.23
N ASP A 124 -15.06 16.92 3.48
CA ASP A 124 -13.86 16.21 3.05
C ASP A 124 -14.13 14.70 2.89
N ARG A 125 -13.36 14.05 2.03
CA ARG A 125 -13.46 12.60 1.78
C ARG A 125 -12.19 12.08 1.14
N ALA A 126 -11.76 10.91 1.58
CA ALA A 126 -10.83 10.09 0.80
C ALA A 126 -11.14 8.61 0.92
N VAL A 127 -10.73 7.87 -0.10
CA VAL A 127 -10.89 6.43 -0.23
C VAL A 127 -9.59 5.88 -0.79
N SER A 128 -9.05 4.85 -0.15
CA SER A 128 -7.95 4.03 -0.69
C SER A 128 -8.30 3.43 -2.06
N LEU A 129 -7.30 3.06 -2.86
CA LEU A 129 -7.51 2.60 -4.25
C LEU A 129 -8.42 1.37 -4.36
N ASP A 130 -8.53 0.59 -3.29
CA ASP A 130 -9.29 -0.64 -3.24
C ASP A 130 -10.62 -0.52 -2.48
N GLY A 131 -10.92 0.67 -1.95
CA GLY A 131 -12.13 0.97 -1.18
C GLY A 131 -12.15 0.41 0.24
N ALA A 132 -11.03 -0.10 0.74
CA ALA A 132 -10.99 -0.78 2.04
C ALA A 132 -10.85 0.21 3.20
N PHE A 133 -10.03 1.26 3.04
CA PHE A 133 -9.93 2.39 3.96
C PHE A 133 -10.66 3.61 3.38
N GLU A 134 -11.56 4.22 4.15
CA GLU A 134 -12.35 5.39 3.74
C GLU A 134 -12.65 6.29 4.94
N TYR A 135 -12.67 7.60 4.71
CA TYR A 135 -13.38 8.55 5.56
C TYR A 135 -14.27 9.48 4.73
N THR A 136 -15.38 9.90 5.32
CA THR A 136 -16.16 11.06 4.87
C THR A 136 -16.42 11.95 6.08
N TYR A 137 -16.09 13.24 5.94
CA TYR A 137 -16.35 14.27 6.94
C TYR A 137 -17.45 15.19 6.44
N TYR A 138 -18.54 15.31 7.20
CA TYR A 138 -19.70 16.11 6.87
C TYR A 138 -19.77 17.37 7.71
N LYS A 139 -20.54 18.33 7.21
CA LYS A 139 -20.96 19.49 8.00
C LYS A 139 -21.70 19.05 9.27
N GLY A 140 -21.49 19.79 10.35
CA GLY A 140 -22.01 19.42 11.67
C GLY A 140 -21.11 18.47 12.46
N ASN A 141 -19.82 18.39 12.11
CA ASN A 141 -18.81 17.58 12.80
C ASN A 141 -19.06 16.05 12.75
N VAL A 142 -19.83 15.57 11.77
CA VAL A 142 -20.14 14.14 11.62
C VAL A 142 -19.09 13.47 10.76
N TRP A 143 -18.57 12.34 11.20
CA TRP A 143 -17.65 11.51 10.42
C TRP A 143 -18.29 10.18 10.09
N VAL A 144 -17.82 9.58 8.99
CA VAL A 144 -17.97 8.17 8.68
C VAL A 144 -16.56 7.67 8.37
N ILE A 145 -16.05 6.70 9.14
CA ILE A 145 -14.73 6.11 8.94
C ILE A 145 -14.86 4.60 8.80
N LYS A 146 -14.04 4.00 7.95
CA LYS A 146 -14.09 2.58 7.59
C LYS A 146 -12.70 2.00 7.39
N ILE A 147 -12.51 0.78 7.86
CA ILE A 147 -11.34 -0.08 7.61
C ILE A 147 -11.79 -1.39 6.88
N PRO A 148 -10.88 -2.20 6.31
CA PRO A 148 -11.22 -3.36 5.46
C PRO A 148 -12.19 -4.39 6.05
N SER A 149 -12.36 -4.46 7.37
CA SER A 149 -13.23 -5.44 8.01
C SER A 149 -14.70 -4.99 7.99
N VAL A 150 -15.58 -5.87 7.49
CA VAL A 150 -16.96 -5.59 7.05
C VAL A 150 -17.88 -5.04 8.16
N ASP A 151 -17.50 -5.20 9.43
CA ASP A 151 -18.28 -4.81 10.60
C ASP A 151 -17.77 -3.54 11.33
N TYR A 152 -16.76 -2.85 10.77
CA TYR A 152 -16.07 -1.76 11.46
C TYR A 152 -16.19 -0.41 10.72
N ALA A 153 -17.42 0.01 10.41
CA ALA A 153 -17.68 1.42 10.12
C ALA A 153 -18.04 2.15 11.43
N LYS A 154 -17.44 3.31 11.69
CA LYS A 154 -17.81 4.17 12.82
C LYS A 154 -18.34 5.50 12.30
N ASN A 155 -19.36 6.01 12.99
CA ASN A 155 -19.99 7.29 12.64
C ASN A 155 -19.89 8.32 13.79
N PRO A 156 -18.68 8.69 14.23
CA PRO A 156 -18.53 9.53 15.42
C PRO A 156 -18.89 10.99 15.14
N LEU A 157 -19.39 11.66 16.17
CA LEU A 157 -19.41 13.11 16.23
C LEU A 157 -18.05 13.57 16.75
N GLN A 158 -17.37 14.44 16.01
CA GLN A 158 -16.10 14.99 16.43
C GLN A 158 -16.29 15.91 17.63
N ASN A 159 -15.50 15.67 18.66
CA ASN A 159 -15.42 16.46 19.88
C ASN A 159 -13.95 16.68 20.25
N SER A 160 -13.69 17.35 21.38
CA SER A 160 -12.32 17.62 21.84
C SER A 160 -11.49 16.36 22.16
N GLU A 161 -12.15 15.25 22.49
CA GLU A 161 -11.50 14.01 22.92
C GLU A 161 -11.02 13.16 21.74
N ASN A 162 -11.82 13.06 20.67
CA ASN A 162 -11.53 12.20 19.51
C ASN A 162 -10.98 12.96 18.29
N LYS A 163 -10.93 14.30 18.32
CA LYS A 163 -10.45 15.12 17.18
C LYS A 163 -9.03 14.76 16.74
N ALA A 164 -8.13 14.47 17.67
CA ALA A 164 -6.75 14.11 17.32
C ALA A 164 -6.70 12.78 16.55
N ASP A 165 -7.43 11.76 17.02
CA ASP A 165 -7.47 10.44 16.41
C ASP A 165 -8.18 10.46 15.05
N LEU A 166 -9.28 11.22 14.91
CA LEU A 166 -9.96 11.42 13.63
C LEU A 166 -9.05 12.07 12.58
N ASN A 167 -8.28 13.09 12.99
CA ASN A 167 -7.31 13.72 12.09
C ASN A 167 -6.11 12.81 11.79
N GLY A 168 -5.69 11.98 12.75
CA GLY A 168 -4.70 10.93 12.53
C GLY A 168 -5.17 9.94 11.46
N PHE A 169 -6.39 9.41 11.62
CA PHE A 169 -7.03 8.52 10.65
C PHE A 169 -7.10 9.16 9.26
N ARG A 170 -7.62 10.39 9.17
CA ARG A 170 -7.69 11.18 7.93
C ARG A 170 -6.32 11.29 7.24
N THR A 171 -5.29 11.66 8.01
CA THR A 171 -3.93 11.83 7.50
C THR A 171 -3.39 10.52 6.95
N SER A 172 -3.55 9.42 7.70
CA SER A 172 -3.10 8.11 7.26
C SER A 172 -3.82 7.63 6.00
N VAL A 173 -5.14 7.84 5.86
CA VAL A 173 -5.86 7.46 4.63
C VAL A 173 -5.37 8.28 3.42
N ASN A 174 -5.11 9.58 3.58
CA ASN A 174 -4.58 10.42 2.49
C ASN A 174 -3.15 10.01 2.09
N ASN A 175 -2.29 9.73 3.07
CA ASN A 175 -0.94 9.24 2.84
C ASN A 175 -0.94 7.84 2.23
N LEU A 176 -1.83 6.97 2.70
CA LEU A 176 -2.03 5.63 2.16
C LEU A 176 -2.33 5.72 0.67
N MET A 177 -3.33 6.50 0.25
CA MET A 177 -3.68 6.70 -1.15
C MET A 177 -2.47 7.19 -1.98
N THR A 178 -1.72 8.16 -1.45
CA THR A 178 -0.52 8.69 -2.12
C THR A 178 0.56 7.61 -2.29
N ASN A 179 0.78 6.80 -1.25
CA ASN A 179 1.77 5.73 -1.26
C ASN A 179 1.33 4.57 -2.17
N GLU A 180 0.05 4.22 -2.19
CA GLU A 180 -0.53 3.20 -3.08
C GLU A 180 -0.32 3.58 -4.54
N VAL A 181 -0.64 4.83 -4.92
CA VAL A 181 -0.43 5.33 -6.29
C VAL A 181 1.06 5.30 -6.66
N SER A 182 1.94 5.76 -5.76
CA SER A 182 3.38 5.72 -5.97
C SER A 182 3.90 4.29 -6.17
N PHE A 183 3.44 3.35 -5.35
CA PHE A 183 3.79 1.93 -5.46
C PHE A 183 3.29 1.31 -6.78
N LEU A 184 2.02 1.51 -7.14
CA LEU A 184 1.45 0.98 -8.38
C LEU A 184 2.05 1.61 -9.64
N SER A 185 2.57 2.85 -9.57
CA SER A 185 3.27 3.47 -10.71
C SER A 185 4.58 2.76 -11.07
N LYS A 186 5.12 1.98 -10.12
CA LYS A 186 6.41 1.29 -10.21
C LYS A 186 6.26 -0.20 -10.52
N VAL A 187 5.19 -0.81 -10.04
CA VAL A 187 4.99 -2.26 -10.11
C VAL A 187 3.91 -2.60 -11.14
N GLY A 188 4.07 -3.70 -11.87
CA GLY A 188 3.05 -4.17 -12.81
C GLY A 188 1.69 -4.35 -12.12
N GLY A 189 0.61 -3.91 -12.78
CA GLY A 189 -0.71 -3.75 -12.17
C GLY A 189 -1.22 -4.96 -11.38
N GLU A 190 -1.10 -6.19 -11.91
CA GLU A 190 -1.57 -7.40 -11.22
C GLU A 190 -0.78 -7.69 -9.94
N ILE A 191 0.55 -7.58 -9.97
CA ILE A 191 1.42 -7.81 -8.80
C ILE A 191 1.16 -6.74 -7.74
N GLY A 192 1.04 -5.48 -8.16
CA GLY A 192 0.76 -4.38 -7.26
C GLY A 192 -0.57 -4.56 -6.53
N ILE A 193 -1.64 -4.86 -7.28
CA ILE A 193 -2.98 -5.12 -6.76
C ILE A 193 -3.01 -6.29 -5.78
N ALA A 194 -2.29 -7.38 -6.11
CA ALA A 194 -2.14 -8.52 -5.23
C ALA A 194 -1.50 -8.12 -3.89
N CYS A 195 -0.43 -7.32 -3.93
CA CYS A 195 0.24 -6.84 -2.73
C CYS A 195 -0.65 -5.94 -1.88
N LEU A 196 -1.42 -5.02 -2.50
CA LEU A 196 -2.36 -4.17 -1.77
C LEU A 196 -3.47 -4.98 -1.09
N THR A 197 -3.92 -6.06 -1.71
CA THR A 197 -4.93 -6.97 -1.12
C THR A 197 -4.43 -7.64 0.16
N LEU A 198 -3.13 -7.96 0.26
CA LEU A 198 -2.54 -8.55 1.46
C LEU A 198 -2.66 -7.63 2.68
N LEU A 199 -2.73 -6.31 2.47
CA LEU A 199 -2.80 -5.31 3.54
C LEU A 199 -4.20 -5.20 4.17
N ARG A 200 -5.19 -5.94 3.66
CA ARG A 200 -6.54 -5.98 4.22
C ARG A 200 -6.62 -6.79 5.51
N THR A 201 -5.68 -7.69 5.73
CA THR A 201 -5.61 -8.51 6.94
C THR A 201 -4.56 -7.95 7.90
N PRO A 202 -4.82 -7.95 9.21
CA PRO A 202 -3.90 -7.43 10.22
C PRO A 202 -2.75 -8.41 10.45
N ASN A 203 -1.91 -8.56 9.43
CA ASN A 203 -0.77 -9.45 9.42
C ASN A 203 0.53 -8.65 9.68
N PRO A 204 1.49 -9.21 10.45
CA PRO A 204 2.80 -8.58 10.64
C PRO A 204 3.52 -8.32 9.30
N TRP A 205 4.38 -7.29 9.27
CA TRP A 205 5.17 -6.96 8.06
C TRP A 205 5.92 -8.16 7.49
N THR A 206 6.49 -9.02 8.35
CA THR A 206 7.20 -10.24 7.94
C THR A 206 6.32 -11.18 7.12
N VAL A 207 5.03 -11.30 7.44
CA VAL A 207 4.06 -12.08 6.64
C VAL A 207 3.82 -11.43 5.29
N ILE A 208 3.52 -10.12 5.29
CA ILE A 208 3.26 -9.34 4.06
C ILE A 208 4.45 -9.39 3.10
N ALA A 209 5.66 -9.20 3.62
CA ALA A 209 6.89 -9.19 2.83
C ALA A 209 7.19 -10.57 2.19
N GLY A 210 6.99 -11.66 2.94
CA GLY A 210 7.13 -13.02 2.41
C GLY A 210 6.12 -13.34 1.31
N ALA A 211 4.86 -12.98 1.55
CA ALA A 211 3.76 -13.12 0.60
C ALA A 211 4.01 -12.32 -0.69
N ALA A 212 4.40 -11.05 -0.56
CA ALA A 212 4.73 -10.20 -1.70
C ALA A 212 5.92 -10.76 -2.51
N GLY A 213 6.96 -11.27 -1.83
CA GLY A 213 8.08 -11.94 -2.47
C GLY A 213 7.66 -13.19 -3.26
N ALA A 214 6.71 -13.97 -2.73
CA ALA A 214 6.16 -15.15 -3.40
C ALA A 214 5.32 -14.79 -4.64
N ILE A 215 4.57 -13.69 -4.60
CA ILE A 215 3.83 -13.15 -5.77
C ILE A 215 4.78 -12.57 -6.84
N GLY A 216 6.05 -12.37 -6.50
CA GLY A 216 7.07 -11.90 -7.44
C GLY A 216 7.33 -10.39 -7.36
N LEU A 217 6.96 -9.74 -6.26
CA LEU A 217 7.38 -8.37 -6.01
C LEU A 217 8.91 -8.29 -5.98
N ALA A 218 9.46 -7.36 -6.76
CA ALA A 218 10.90 -7.14 -6.80
C ALA A 218 11.39 -6.43 -5.53
N ALA A 219 12.60 -6.79 -5.06
CA ALA A 219 13.19 -6.26 -3.83
C ALA A 219 13.23 -4.72 -3.78
N TRP A 220 13.46 -4.06 -4.92
CA TRP A 220 13.54 -2.59 -5.01
C TRP A 220 12.19 -1.89 -4.76
N ALA A 221 11.06 -2.58 -4.93
CA ALA A 221 9.73 -2.05 -4.70
C ALA A 221 9.21 -2.31 -3.27
N VAL A 222 9.92 -3.14 -2.49
CA VAL A 222 9.57 -3.47 -1.10
C VAL A 222 9.55 -2.23 -0.19
N PRO A 223 10.50 -1.27 -0.28
CA PRO A 223 10.44 -0.05 0.53
C PRO A 223 9.20 0.80 0.29
N ASP A 224 8.67 0.82 -0.93
CA ASP A 224 7.44 1.55 -1.23
C ASP A 224 6.21 0.81 -0.73
N LEU A 225 6.16 -0.52 -0.86
CA LEU A 225 5.10 -1.33 -0.23
C LEU A 225 5.11 -1.18 1.29
N TYR A 226 6.28 -1.07 1.92
CA TYR A 226 6.39 -0.85 3.36
C TYR A 226 5.75 0.47 3.81
N LYS A 227 5.87 1.54 3.01
CA LYS A 227 5.20 2.81 3.30
C LYS A 227 3.67 2.68 3.22
N VAL A 228 3.17 1.87 2.28
CA VAL A 228 1.73 1.56 2.20
C VAL A 228 1.29 0.80 3.45
N PHE A 229 2.05 -0.23 3.84
CA PHE A 229 1.79 -1.02 5.05
C PHE A 229 1.72 -0.14 6.31
N VAL A 230 2.70 0.75 6.51
CA VAL A 230 2.75 1.63 7.68
C VAL A 230 1.52 2.53 7.76
N GLU A 231 1.05 3.08 6.64
CA GLU A 231 -0.13 3.95 6.66
C GLU A 231 -1.44 3.17 6.84
N ALA A 232 -1.53 1.95 6.34
CA ALA A 232 -2.65 1.05 6.62
C ALA A 232 -2.70 0.66 8.11
N ASP A 233 -1.55 0.40 8.73
CA ASP A 233 -1.43 0.09 10.16
C ASP A 233 -1.77 1.33 11.02
N ASN A 234 -1.24 2.50 10.66
CA ASN A 234 -1.60 3.78 11.31
C ASN A 234 -3.11 4.05 11.24
N ALA A 235 -3.72 3.88 10.06
CA ALA A 235 -5.15 4.05 9.89
C ALA A 235 -5.94 3.09 10.80
N THR A 236 -5.53 1.83 10.86
CA THR A 236 -6.14 0.84 11.76
C THR A 236 -5.98 1.22 13.23
N TYR A 237 -4.80 1.67 13.64
CA TYR A 237 -4.52 2.16 14.99
C TYR A 237 -5.44 3.31 15.39
N TYR A 238 -5.46 4.40 14.61
CA TYR A 238 -6.30 5.56 14.91
C TYR A 238 -7.78 5.23 14.89
N PHE A 239 -8.22 4.39 13.94
CA PHE A 239 -9.59 3.91 13.90
C PHE A 239 -9.99 3.26 15.23
N HIS A 240 -9.13 2.44 15.84
CA HIS A 240 -9.42 1.80 17.13
C HIS A 240 -9.43 2.78 18.31
N GLN A 241 -8.68 3.89 18.25
CA GLN A 241 -8.69 4.91 19.31
C GLN A 241 -9.96 5.76 19.30
N VAL A 242 -10.56 5.98 18.13
CA VAL A 242 -11.81 6.75 17.99
C VAL A 242 -12.95 6.04 18.72
N LYS A 243 -13.49 6.68 19.75
CA LYS A 243 -14.67 6.25 20.51
C LYS A 243 -15.92 6.98 20.03
#